data_AF-A0A956FD03-F1
#
_entry.id   AF-A0A956FD03-F1
#
_cell.length_a   1.000
_cell.length_b   1.000
_cell.length_c   1.000
_cell.angle_alpha   90.00
_cell.angle_beta   90.00
_cell.angle_gamma   90.00
#
_symmetry.space_group_name_H-M   'P 1'
#
loop_
_entity.id
_entity.type
_entity.pdbx_description
1 polymer ?
#
loop_
_entity_poly.entity_id
_entity_poly.type
_entity_poly.pdbx_seq_one_letter_code
_entity_poly.pdbx_strand_id
1 'polypeptide(L)'
;MNTLERWSAEGKVQLDRTFRLRMETAKYVPARAKMERMNVVAEPAVADVSFYDTDEIFYADVPGPQFDELSSVLFPGVAPRDVALDPNRANDVMHLVAHASGGGAIFVTQDEKDFIKGSRREQLREAFGIVVMTPEEAVAHLADEHGWRK
;
A
#
# COMPACT_ATOMS: atom_id res chain seq x y z
N MET A 1 21.15 3.15 0.69
CA MET A 1 20.08 3.37 -0.29
C MET A 1 19.79 2.05 -0.96
N ASN A 2 18.56 1.55 -0.91
CA ASN A 2 18.18 0.28 -1.54
C ASN A 2 17.97 0.46 -3.07
N THR A 3 17.87 -0.62 -3.84
CA THR A 3 17.78 -0.56 -5.31
C THR A 3 16.56 0.23 -5.80
N LEU A 4 15.39 0.09 -5.16
CA LEU A 4 14.18 0.83 -5.53
C LEU A 4 14.33 2.33 -5.30
N GLU A 5 14.94 2.75 -4.18
CA GLU A 5 15.26 4.15 -3.90
C GLU A 5 16.23 4.72 -4.94
N ARG A 6 17.25 3.94 -5.31
CA ARG A 6 18.20 4.34 -6.36
C ARG A 6 17.48 4.54 -7.69
N TRP A 7 16.66 3.57 -8.11
CA TRP A 7 15.89 3.68 -9.34
C TRP A 7 14.88 4.83 -9.30
N SER A 8 14.33 5.15 -8.13
CA SER A 8 13.47 6.32 -7.97
C SER A 8 14.24 7.63 -8.19
N ALA A 9 15.44 7.75 -7.60
CA ALA A 9 16.32 8.90 -7.83
C ALA A 9 16.80 9.01 -9.30
N GLU A 10 16.89 7.89 -10.01
CA GLU A 10 17.19 7.83 -11.45
C GLU A 10 15.96 8.10 -12.34
N GLY A 11 14.76 8.29 -11.77
CA GLY A 11 13.52 8.51 -12.52
C GLY A 11 12.96 7.27 -13.22
N LYS A 12 13.43 6.07 -12.85
CA LYS A 12 12.97 4.79 -13.42
C LYS A 12 11.68 4.29 -12.80
N VAL A 13 11.49 4.56 -11.52
CA VAL A 13 10.28 4.18 -10.77
C VAL A 13 9.76 5.38 -9.98
N GLN A 14 8.45 5.44 -9.80
CA GLN A 14 7.83 6.35 -8.86
C GLN A 14 7.54 5.57 -7.56
N LEU A 15 7.99 6.11 -6.43
CA LEU A 15 7.66 5.57 -5.11
C LEU A 15 6.62 6.49 -4.47
N ASP A 16 5.45 5.92 -4.28
CA ASP A 16 4.33 6.58 -3.64
C ASP A 16 4.21 6.17 -2.18
N ARG A 17 3.63 7.05 -1.37
CA ARG A 17 3.33 6.79 0.03
C ARG A 17 1.89 7.16 0.35
N THR A 18 1.31 6.39 1.26
CA THR A 18 0.02 6.69 1.88
C THR A 18 0.22 7.59 3.11
N PHE A 19 -0.86 8.22 3.56
CA PHE A 19 -0.85 9.00 4.79
C PHE A 19 -0.54 8.12 6.01
N ARG A 20 -1.11 6.91 6.06
CA ARG A 20 -0.89 5.97 7.16
C ARG A 20 0.57 5.59 7.30
N LEU A 21 1.30 5.45 6.20
CA LEU A 21 2.73 5.14 6.24
C LEU A 21 3.54 6.29 6.87
N ARG A 22 3.12 7.53 6.65
CA ARG A 22 3.70 8.71 7.33
C ARG A 22 3.41 8.68 8.84
N MET A 23 2.21 8.31 9.25
CA MET A 23 1.86 8.22 10.68
C MET A 23 2.61 7.09 11.40
N GLU A 24 2.69 5.91 10.77
CA GLU A 24 3.42 4.75 11.29
C GLU A 24 4.92 5.06 11.48
N THR A 25 5.50 5.80 10.53
CA THR A 25 6.91 6.18 10.57
C THR A 25 7.21 7.45 11.36
N ALA A 26 6.18 8.18 11.85
CA ALA A 26 6.35 9.44 12.58
C ALA A 26 7.20 9.28 13.86
N LYS A 27 7.20 8.08 14.44
CA LYS A 27 7.99 7.73 15.64
C LYS A 27 9.46 7.42 15.35
N TYR A 28 9.84 7.27 14.07
CA TYR A 28 11.17 6.85 13.62
C TYR A 28 11.81 7.91 12.73
N VAL A 29 12.64 8.77 13.32
CA VAL A 29 13.24 9.95 12.66
C VAL A 29 13.92 9.64 11.31
N PRO A 30 14.73 8.57 11.16
CA PRO A 30 15.33 8.25 9.86
C PRO A 30 14.32 7.81 8.80
N ALA A 31 13.27 7.09 9.21
CA ALA A 31 12.21 6.65 8.30
C ALA A 31 11.37 7.84 7.82
N ARG A 32 11.09 8.80 8.70
CA ARG A 32 10.34 10.02 8.36
C ARG A 32 11.00 10.86 7.26
N ALA A 33 12.31 11.12 7.38
CA ALA A 33 13.04 11.91 6.37
C ALA A 33 13.10 11.21 4.99
N LYS A 34 13.03 9.87 4.98
CA LYS A 34 12.88 9.09 3.76
C LYS A 34 11.48 9.27 3.16
N MET A 35 10.44 9.15 3.99
CA MET A 35 9.05 9.28 3.53
C MET A 35 8.74 10.66 2.97
N GLU A 36 9.28 11.73 3.54
CA GLU A 36 9.04 13.11 3.06
C GLU A 36 9.51 13.36 1.62
N ARG A 37 10.33 12.46 1.04
CA ARG A 37 10.78 12.53 -0.37
C ARG A 37 9.89 11.76 -1.36
N MET A 38 8.89 11.03 -0.87
CA MET A 38 7.96 10.25 -1.70
C MET A 38 6.71 11.05 -2.03
N ASN A 39 6.14 10.76 -3.20
CA ASN A 39 4.86 11.35 -3.62
C ASN A 39 3.74 10.87 -2.70
N VAL A 40 2.88 11.80 -2.27
CA VAL A 40 1.72 11.46 -1.43
C VAL A 40 0.59 11.02 -2.36
N VAL A 41 0.11 9.81 -2.16
CA VAL A 41 -1.13 9.33 -2.77
C VAL A 41 -2.24 9.55 -1.76
N ALA A 42 -3.29 10.23 -2.21
CA ALA A 42 -4.50 10.47 -1.44
C ALA A 42 -5.18 9.15 -1.06
N GLU A 43 -5.69 9.07 0.17
CA GLU A 43 -6.50 7.95 0.63
C GLU A 43 -8.00 8.29 0.44
N PRO A 44 -8.85 7.38 -0.04
CA PRO A 44 -10.29 7.62 -0.05
C PRO A 44 -10.84 7.68 1.38
N ALA A 45 -11.93 8.44 1.56
CA ALA A 45 -12.61 8.50 2.84
C ALA A 45 -13.37 7.20 3.11
N VAL A 46 -13.03 6.50 4.18
CA VAL A 46 -13.75 5.33 4.68
C VAL A 46 -14.38 5.70 6.02
N ALA A 47 -15.71 5.62 6.10
CA ALA A 47 -16.44 5.92 7.33
C ALA A 47 -15.91 5.08 8.50
N ASP A 48 -15.80 5.71 9.68
CA ASP A 48 -15.29 5.11 10.92
C ASP A 48 -13.81 4.64 10.89
N VAL A 49 -13.10 4.82 9.77
CA VAL A 49 -11.71 4.40 9.57
C VAL A 49 -10.79 5.58 9.24
N SER A 50 -11.27 6.54 8.46
CA SER A 50 -10.48 7.71 8.04
C SER A 50 -10.37 8.78 9.14
N PHE A 51 -9.20 9.42 9.20
CA PHE A 51 -8.92 10.51 10.12
C PHE A 51 -9.38 11.83 9.50
N TYR A 52 -10.51 12.37 9.96
CA TYR A 52 -11.07 13.62 9.43
C TYR A 52 -10.30 14.90 9.84
N ASP A 53 -9.30 14.79 10.72
CA ASP A 53 -8.55 15.93 11.27
C ASP A 53 -7.14 16.05 10.65
N THR A 54 -7.07 15.93 9.33
CA THR A 54 -5.81 16.04 8.58
C THR A 54 -6.01 16.90 7.35
N ASP A 55 -5.02 17.74 7.01
CA ASP A 55 -5.02 18.59 5.80
C ASP A 55 -4.88 17.79 4.49
N GLU A 56 -5.04 16.46 4.54
CA GLU A 56 -4.81 15.58 3.40
C GLU A 56 -6.10 15.35 2.59
N ILE A 57 -5.92 15.25 1.27
CA ILE A 57 -7.01 15.24 0.30
C ILE A 57 -7.71 13.88 0.37
N PHE A 58 -8.93 13.85 0.89
CA PHE A 58 -9.82 12.70 0.76
C PHE A 58 -10.65 12.85 -0.51
N TYR A 59 -10.63 11.82 -1.36
CA TYR A 59 -11.54 11.75 -2.50
C TYR A 59 -12.80 10.99 -2.10
N ALA A 60 -13.97 11.54 -2.47
CA ALA A 60 -15.27 10.95 -2.18
C ALA A 60 -15.76 9.94 -3.23
N ASP A 61 -15.02 9.73 -4.33
CA ASP A 61 -15.38 8.78 -5.40
C ASP A 61 -14.12 8.43 -6.22
N VAL A 62 -13.30 7.48 -5.72
CA VAL A 62 -12.16 6.95 -6.51
C VAL A 62 -12.50 5.55 -6.98
N PRO A 63 -12.36 5.23 -8.28
CA PRO A 63 -12.51 3.87 -8.75
C PRO A 63 -11.51 2.95 -8.04
N GLY A 64 -11.97 1.80 -7.59
CA GLY A 64 -11.16 0.84 -6.84
C GLY A 64 -12.01 -0.02 -5.90
N PRO A 65 -11.40 -1.06 -5.33
CA PRO A 65 -12.07 -1.91 -4.36
C PRO A 65 -12.37 -1.15 -3.07
N GLN A 66 -13.51 -1.46 -2.46
CA GLN A 66 -13.93 -0.89 -1.20
C GLN A 66 -13.21 -1.57 -0.02
N PHE A 67 -13.18 -0.88 1.12
CA PHE A 67 -12.58 -1.39 2.35
C PHE A 67 -13.12 -2.78 2.73
N ASP A 68 -14.43 -2.97 2.66
CA ASP A 68 -15.10 -4.23 3.01
C ASP A 68 -14.68 -5.39 2.09
N GLU A 69 -14.45 -5.11 0.80
CA GLU A 69 -14.02 -6.10 -0.18
C GLU A 69 -12.58 -6.55 0.09
N LEU A 70 -11.68 -5.60 0.33
CA LEU A 70 -10.27 -5.89 0.64
C LEU A 70 -10.09 -6.54 2.02
N SER A 71 -10.84 -6.08 3.03
CA SER A 71 -10.79 -6.67 4.38
C SER A 71 -11.22 -8.14 4.38
N SER A 72 -12.20 -8.50 3.56
CA SER A 72 -12.67 -9.89 3.42
C SER A 72 -11.61 -10.82 2.83
N VAL A 73 -10.69 -10.30 2.02
CA VAL A 73 -9.55 -11.06 1.46
C VAL A 73 -8.39 -11.15 2.45
N LEU A 74 -8.01 -10.03 3.08
CA LEU A 74 -6.88 -10.03 4.02
C LEU A 74 -7.20 -10.81 5.31
N PHE A 75 -8.42 -10.64 5.84
CA PHE A 75 -8.85 -11.16 7.14
C PHE A 75 -10.11 -12.04 7.01
N PRO A 76 -10.00 -13.20 6.33
CA PRO A 76 -11.15 -14.06 6.09
C PRO A 76 -11.77 -14.53 7.41
N GLY A 77 -13.09 -14.43 7.51
CA GLY A 77 -13.86 -14.82 8.71
C GLY A 77 -13.92 -13.75 9.80
N VAL A 78 -13.36 -12.57 9.58
CA VAL A 78 -13.52 -11.40 10.46
C VAL A 78 -14.49 -10.43 9.78
N ALA A 79 -15.47 -9.91 10.52
CA ALA A 79 -16.38 -8.92 9.94
C ALA A 79 -15.61 -7.62 9.63
N PRO A 80 -15.88 -6.93 8.49
CA PRO A 80 -15.19 -5.69 8.14
C PRO A 80 -15.24 -4.62 9.23
N ARG A 81 -16.37 -4.53 9.95
CA ARG A 81 -16.51 -3.66 11.11
C ARG A 81 -15.50 -3.97 12.22
N ASP A 82 -15.24 -5.25 12.50
CA ASP A 82 -14.26 -5.64 13.52
C ASP A 82 -12.83 -5.38 13.04
N VAL A 83 -12.58 -5.47 11.73
CA VAL A 83 -11.32 -5.04 11.10
C VAL A 83 -11.12 -3.53 11.28
N ALA A 84 -12.17 -2.73 11.07
CA ALA A 84 -12.14 -1.28 11.27
C ALA A 84 -11.84 -0.86 12.73
N LEU A 85 -12.22 -1.70 13.70
CA LEU A 85 -11.96 -1.46 15.13
C LEU A 85 -10.52 -1.82 15.57
N ASP A 86 -9.78 -2.60 14.78
CA ASP A 86 -8.37 -2.89 15.01
C ASP A 86 -7.50 -1.95 14.16
N PRO A 87 -6.81 -0.96 14.76
CA PRO A 87 -6.05 0.04 14.01
C PRO A 87 -4.99 -0.55 13.07
N ASN A 88 -4.37 -1.67 13.43
CA ASN A 88 -3.33 -2.27 12.59
C ASN A 88 -3.96 -2.88 11.34
N ARG A 89 -5.04 -3.66 11.51
CA ARG A 89 -5.72 -4.29 10.39
C ARG A 89 -6.43 -3.26 9.50
N ALA A 90 -7.01 -2.22 10.11
CA ALA A 90 -7.59 -1.11 9.38
C ALA A 90 -6.53 -0.39 8.53
N ASN A 91 -5.32 -0.18 9.07
CA ASN A 91 -4.22 0.40 8.30
C ASN A 91 -3.82 -0.48 7.11
N ASP A 92 -3.67 -1.79 7.31
CA ASP A 92 -3.30 -2.73 6.26
C ASP A 92 -4.28 -2.70 5.08
N VAL A 93 -5.59 -2.69 5.36
CA VAL A 93 -6.62 -2.56 4.32
C VAL A 93 -6.53 -1.22 3.62
N MET A 94 -6.38 -0.13 4.39
CA MET A 94 -6.33 1.22 3.82
C MET A 94 -5.12 1.46 2.93
N HIS A 95 -3.98 0.83 3.22
CA HIS A 95 -2.81 0.86 2.33
C HIS A 95 -3.15 0.26 0.95
N LEU A 96 -3.89 -0.84 0.90
CA LEU A 96 -4.34 -1.45 -0.36
C LEU A 96 -5.39 -0.61 -1.07
N VAL A 97 -6.36 -0.07 -0.32
CA VAL A 97 -7.38 0.82 -0.87
C VAL A 97 -6.70 2.00 -1.56
N ALA A 98 -5.79 2.68 -0.87
CA ALA A 98 -5.05 3.82 -1.42
C ALA A 98 -4.17 3.43 -2.62
N HIS A 99 -3.53 2.27 -2.57
CA HIS A 99 -2.74 1.75 -3.68
C HIS A 99 -3.59 1.53 -4.94
N ALA A 100 -4.72 0.83 -4.79
CA ALA A 100 -5.60 0.51 -5.91
C ALA A 100 -6.28 1.76 -6.48
N SER A 101 -6.79 2.63 -5.61
CA SER A 101 -7.40 3.91 -5.99
C SER A 101 -6.41 4.90 -6.59
N GLY A 102 -5.15 4.86 -6.15
CA GLY A 102 -4.06 5.68 -6.69
C GLY A 102 -3.51 5.19 -8.04
N GLY A 103 -3.98 4.04 -8.55
CA GLY A 103 -3.48 3.46 -9.79
C GLY A 103 -2.06 2.91 -9.67
N GLY A 104 -1.63 2.51 -8.47
CA GLY A 104 -0.32 1.91 -8.26
C GLY A 104 -0.17 0.60 -9.03
N ALA A 105 0.98 0.40 -9.66
CA ALA A 105 1.23 -0.81 -10.44
C ALA A 105 1.60 -2.03 -9.56
N ILE A 106 2.42 -1.81 -8.52
CA ILE A 106 2.92 -2.87 -7.64
C ILE A 106 2.82 -2.39 -6.18
N PHE A 107 2.16 -3.18 -5.33
CA PHE A 107 2.13 -2.98 -3.89
C PHE A 107 3.33 -3.70 -3.27
N VAL A 108 4.29 -2.93 -2.75
CA VAL A 108 5.54 -3.48 -2.19
C VAL A 108 5.45 -3.54 -0.67
N THR A 109 5.56 -4.74 -0.09
CA THR A 109 5.48 -4.94 1.37
C THR A 109 6.49 -5.98 1.87
N GLN A 110 6.95 -5.82 3.12
CA GLN A 110 7.71 -6.84 3.84
C GLN A 110 6.81 -7.77 4.68
N ASP A 111 5.52 -7.43 4.82
CA ASP A 111 4.58 -8.27 5.53
C ASP A 111 4.11 -9.42 4.64
N GLU A 112 4.91 -10.48 4.64
CA GLU A 112 4.55 -11.68 3.94
C GLU A 112 3.35 -12.40 4.56
N LYS A 113 3.13 -12.27 5.86
CA LYS A 113 2.12 -13.07 6.58
C LYS A 113 0.71 -12.65 6.14
N ASP A 114 0.46 -11.36 6.12
CA ASP A 114 -0.88 -10.83 5.94
C ASP A 114 -1.17 -10.51 4.47
N PHE A 115 -0.16 -10.33 3.61
CA PHE A 115 -0.38 -9.99 2.19
C PHE A 115 0.07 -11.04 1.18
N ILE A 116 1.04 -11.90 1.53
CA ILE A 116 1.68 -12.79 0.54
C ILE A 116 1.34 -14.27 0.77
N LYS A 117 1.42 -14.75 2.01
CA LYS A 117 1.29 -16.16 2.35
C LYS A 117 -0.14 -16.66 2.17
N GLY A 118 -0.24 -17.94 1.79
CA GLY A 118 -1.51 -18.59 1.49
C GLY A 118 -1.94 -18.29 0.06
N SER A 119 -3.22 -17.98 -0.14
CA SER A 119 -3.81 -17.61 -1.43
C SER A 119 -4.07 -16.11 -1.55
N ARG A 120 -3.58 -15.28 -0.61
CA ARG A 120 -3.95 -13.86 -0.51
C ARG A 120 -3.40 -13.05 -1.67
N ARG A 121 -2.13 -13.26 -2.03
CA ARG A 121 -1.49 -12.61 -3.18
C ARG A 121 -2.26 -12.90 -4.47
N GLU A 122 -2.62 -14.16 -4.68
CA GLU A 122 -3.37 -14.59 -5.86
C GLU A 122 -4.78 -14.01 -5.86
N GLN A 123 -5.47 -14.03 -4.71
CA GLN A 123 -6.81 -13.45 -4.56
C GLN A 123 -6.83 -11.94 -4.81
N LEU A 124 -5.85 -11.19 -4.26
CA LEU A 124 -5.74 -9.75 -4.49
C LEU A 124 -5.52 -9.43 -5.97
N ARG A 125 -4.70 -10.23 -6.65
CA ARG A 125 -4.45 -10.09 -8.09
C ARG A 125 -5.68 -10.45 -8.93
N GLU A 126 -6.33 -11.57 -8.63
CA GLU A 126 -7.46 -12.07 -9.43
C GLU A 126 -8.73 -11.25 -9.23
N ALA A 127 -9.02 -10.84 -7.99
CA ALA A 127 -10.22 -10.08 -7.68
C ALA A 127 -10.11 -8.60 -8.03
N PHE A 128 -8.92 -8.01 -7.82
CA PHE A 128 -8.76 -6.55 -7.86
C PHE A 128 -7.63 -6.07 -8.78
N GLY A 129 -6.88 -6.97 -9.42
CA GLY A 129 -5.72 -6.61 -10.22
C GLY A 129 -4.52 -6.12 -9.40
N ILE A 130 -4.53 -6.27 -8.08
CA ILE A 130 -3.47 -5.76 -7.21
C ILE A 130 -2.28 -6.73 -7.23
N VAL A 131 -1.13 -6.25 -7.68
CA VAL A 131 0.11 -7.04 -7.72
C VAL A 131 0.90 -6.78 -6.45
N VAL A 132 1.00 -7.78 -5.56
CA VAL A 132 1.76 -7.68 -4.31
C VAL A 132 3.12 -8.36 -4.45
N MET A 133 4.19 -7.65 -4.10
CA MET A 133 5.56 -8.17 -4.14
C MET A 133 6.36 -7.79 -2.89
N THR A 134 7.36 -8.60 -2.52
CA THR A 134 8.43 -8.14 -1.63
C THR A 134 9.34 -7.13 -2.36
N PRO A 135 10.16 -6.33 -1.65
CA PRO A 135 11.13 -5.46 -2.30
C PRO A 135 12.08 -6.21 -3.25
N GLU A 136 12.49 -7.42 -2.88
CA GLU A 136 13.39 -8.26 -3.67
C GLU A 136 12.71 -8.78 -4.94
N GLU A 137 11.46 -9.23 -4.83
CA GLU A 137 10.63 -9.64 -5.97
C GLU A 137 10.39 -8.48 -6.93
N ALA A 138 10.05 -7.30 -6.41
CA ALA A 138 9.82 -6.09 -7.22
C ALA A 138 11.10 -5.68 -7.99
N VAL A 139 12.26 -5.71 -7.33
CA VAL A 139 13.54 -5.45 -7.99
C VAL A 139 13.84 -6.48 -9.07
N ALA A 140 13.60 -7.77 -8.79
CA ALA A 140 13.82 -8.82 -9.77
C ALA A 140 12.91 -8.64 -10.99
N HIS A 141 11.62 -8.43 -10.76
CA HIS A 141 10.60 -8.26 -11.79
C HIS A 141 10.90 -7.07 -12.71
N LEU A 142 11.13 -5.88 -12.14
CA LEU A 142 11.41 -4.66 -12.91
C LEU A 142 12.75 -4.71 -13.65
N ALA A 143 13.77 -5.34 -13.05
CA ALA A 143 15.05 -5.55 -13.73
C ALA A 143 14.90 -6.44 -14.96
N ASP A 144 14.13 -7.52 -14.83
CA ASP A 144 13.94 -8.48 -15.91
C ASP A 144 13.03 -7.90 -17.01
N GLU A 145 11.99 -7.14 -16.65
CA GLU A 145 11.06 -6.49 -17.58
C GLU A 145 11.74 -5.38 -18.42
N HIS A 146 12.57 -4.55 -17.78
CA HIS A 146 13.17 -3.38 -18.43
C HIS A 146 14.66 -3.53 -18.76
N GLY A 147 15.28 -4.67 -18.44
CA GLY A 147 16.72 -4.92 -18.63
C GLY A 147 17.60 -4.05 -17.73
N TRP A 148 17.12 -3.65 -16.55
CA TRP A 148 17.88 -2.81 -15.61
C TRP A 148 18.87 -3.62 -14.78
N ARG A 149 19.99 -3.00 -14.39
CA ARG A 149 20.91 -3.60 -13.41
C ARG A 149 20.34 -3.50 -12.00
N LYS A 150 20.33 -4.64 -11.31
CA LYS A 150 19.95 -4.79 -9.89
C LYS A 150 20.89 -4.01 -8.97
#